data_AF-A0ABD0WMC4-F1
#
_entry.id   AF-A0ABD0WMC4-F1
#
_cell.length_a   1.000
_cell.length_b   1.000
_cell.length_c   1.000
_cell.angle_alpha   90.00
_cell.angle_beta   90.00
_cell.angle_gamma   90.00
#
_symmetry.space_group_name_H-M   'P 1'
#
loop_
_entity.id
_entity.type
_entity.pdbx_description
1 polymer ?
#
loop_
_entity_poly.entity_id
_entity_poly.type
_entity_poly.pdbx_seq_one_letter_code
_entity_poly.pdbx_strand_id
1 'polypeptide(L)'
;MAGAIIENMSTKKLVIVGVILLLFQAFSFMVGGLIAPSPTTAVPYLAAKCVDEVKHYESTKWFMPWGPNLCHKISDFDEATAKKIEANNIVFAVHIPLPNKEMSPWFQFMLLILQFDIAFKMYNQIEEGAMVTIDVGLAYRDDSLSEWTEMAHSVEQRKLSCNLNITKTYEYEGRHYECDLLPFMELGNVAHKYYLLNIRLPVNDRKKINVGIGEIRDIRLVGIHQNGGFTKVWFAMKTFLTPSILIIMVWYWRRITLMTRPPVLLEKVIFALGLCMTFINIPVEWFSVGFDWTWMLLFGDIRQGILDHLLWRASCCSSLTWWILVSR
;
A
#
# COMPACT_ATOMS: atom_id res chain seq x y z
N MET A 1 -25.99 -14.04 -44.60
CA MET A 1 -24.55 -14.31 -44.40
C MET A 1 -24.27 -14.38 -42.91
N ALA A 2 -24.25 -15.58 -42.34
CA ALA A 2 -24.10 -15.82 -40.91
C ALA A 2 -22.64 -16.10 -40.55
N GLY A 3 -21.76 -15.12 -40.73
CA GLY A 3 -20.35 -15.20 -40.34
C GLY A 3 -20.01 -14.23 -39.20
N ALA A 4 -18.97 -14.55 -38.42
CA ALA A 4 -18.38 -13.58 -37.51
C ALA A 4 -17.81 -12.39 -38.32
N ILE A 5 -17.71 -11.19 -37.71
CA ILE A 5 -17.18 -10.01 -38.42
C ILE A 5 -15.77 -10.28 -38.96
N ILE A 6 -14.98 -11.04 -38.20
CA ILE A 6 -13.62 -11.43 -38.55
C ILE A 6 -13.55 -12.32 -39.79
N GLU A 7 -14.57 -13.16 -40.05
CA GLU A 7 -14.62 -14.04 -41.21
C GLU A 7 -14.99 -13.29 -42.50
N ASN A 8 -15.73 -12.18 -42.38
CA ASN A 8 -16.18 -11.37 -43.51
C ASN A 8 -15.30 -10.14 -43.78
N MET A 9 -14.24 -9.92 -42.99
CA MET A 9 -13.34 -8.78 -43.17
C MET A 9 -12.25 -9.08 -44.22
N SER A 10 -12.09 -8.15 -45.16
CA SER A 10 -10.93 -8.15 -46.08
C SER A 10 -9.64 -7.89 -45.30
N THR A 11 -8.53 -8.49 -45.75
CA THR A 11 -7.18 -8.26 -45.22
C THR A 11 -6.82 -6.78 -45.11
N LYS A 12 -7.25 -5.93 -46.07
CA LYS A 12 -7.04 -4.48 -46.00
C LYS A 12 -7.73 -3.84 -44.79
N LYS A 13 -8.97 -4.24 -44.47
CA LYS A 13 -9.71 -3.71 -43.32
C LYS A 13 -9.10 -4.20 -42.00
N LEU A 14 -8.66 -5.46 -41.96
CA LEU A 14 -7.98 -6.01 -40.79
C LEU A 14 -6.67 -5.27 -40.48
N VAL A 15 -5.85 -4.99 -41.50
CA VAL A 15 -4.62 -4.21 -41.35
C VAL A 15 -4.92 -2.79 -40.86
N ILE A 16 -5.94 -2.12 -41.40
CA ILE A 16 -6.34 -0.78 -40.96
C ILE A 16 -6.71 -0.78 -39.47
N VAL A 17 -7.55 -1.72 -39.03
CA VAL A 17 -7.92 -1.85 -37.61
C VAL A 17 -6.71 -2.15 -36.75
N GLY A 18 -5.82 -3.04 -37.20
CA GLY A 18 -4.57 -3.36 -36.50
C GLY A 18 -3.66 -2.15 -36.32
N VAL A 19 -3.48 -1.33 -37.35
CA VAL A 19 -2.69 -0.09 -37.28
C VAL A 19 -3.33 0.92 -36.32
N ILE A 20 -4.66 1.07 -36.35
CA ILE A 20 -5.37 1.95 -35.41
C ILE A 20 -5.13 1.50 -33.97
N LEU A 21 -5.27 0.20 -33.68
CA LEU A 21 -5.01 -0.35 -32.34
C LEU A 21 -3.54 -0.16 -31.91
N LEU A 22 -2.60 -0.31 -32.84
CA LEU A 22 -1.17 -0.08 -32.58
C LEU A 22 -0.91 1.39 -32.24
N LEU A 23 -1.53 2.33 -32.96
CA LEU A 23 -1.43 3.76 -32.65
C LEU A 23 -2.03 4.09 -31.28
N PHE A 24 -3.18 3.51 -30.92
CA PHE A 24 -3.73 3.64 -29.57
C PHE A 24 -2.79 3.08 -28.49
N GLN A 25 -2.17 1.94 -28.75
CA GLN A 25 -1.22 1.35 -27.81
C GLN A 25 0.04 2.23 -27.64
N ALA A 26 0.57 2.76 -28.74
CA ALA A 26 1.70 3.70 -28.71
C ALA A 26 1.35 4.98 -27.94
N PHE A 27 0.14 5.50 -28.13
CA PHE A 27 -0.37 6.64 -27.38
C PHE A 27 -0.45 6.33 -25.87
N SER A 28 -0.98 5.16 -25.48
CA SER A 28 -1.03 4.73 -24.07
C SER A 28 0.37 4.64 -23.44
N PHE A 29 1.36 4.13 -24.17
CA PHE A 29 2.75 4.13 -23.71
C PHE A 29 3.32 5.54 -23.56
N MET A 30 3.00 6.44 -24.48
CA MET A 30 3.43 7.84 -24.41
C MET A 30 2.82 8.56 -23.21
N VAL A 31 1.54 8.33 -22.91
CA VAL A 31 0.87 8.87 -21.71
C VAL A 31 1.55 8.34 -20.43
N GLY A 32 1.82 7.04 -20.36
CA GLY A 32 2.49 6.43 -19.21
C GLY A 32 3.94 6.90 -19.03
N GLY A 33 4.70 7.07 -20.12
CA GLY A 33 6.12 7.40 -20.07
C GLY A 33 6.45 8.89 -19.98
N LEU A 34 5.62 9.76 -20.57
CA LEU A 34 5.90 11.21 -20.63
C LEU A 34 5.04 12.06 -19.68
N ILE A 35 3.87 11.57 -19.27
CA ILE A 35 2.90 12.36 -18.49
C ILE A 35 2.81 11.84 -17.05
N ALA A 36 2.73 10.53 -16.86
CA ALA A 36 2.59 9.95 -15.53
C ALA A 36 3.95 9.95 -14.78
N PRO A 37 4.01 10.45 -13.54
CA PRO A 37 5.19 10.27 -12.70
C PRO A 37 5.27 8.83 -12.20
N SER A 38 6.33 8.51 -11.44
CA SER A 38 6.48 7.20 -10.82
C SER A 38 5.23 6.81 -10.01
N PRO A 39 4.81 5.52 -10.06
CA PRO A 39 3.53 5.09 -9.50
C PRO A 39 3.47 5.23 -7.98
N THR A 40 4.59 4.96 -7.30
CA THR A 40 4.72 5.06 -5.85
C THR A 40 5.92 5.92 -5.47
N THR A 41 5.88 6.45 -4.25
CA THR A 41 7.01 7.15 -3.62
C THR A 41 7.24 6.53 -2.25
N ALA A 42 8.49 6.21 -1.94
CA ALA A 42 8.91 5.72 -0.64
C ALA A 42 9.67 6.83 0.09
N VAL A 43 9.18 7.23 1.27
CA VAL A 43 9.77 8.28 2.10
C VAL A 43 10.25 7.67 3.41
N PRO A 44 11.55 7.78 3.73
CA PRO A 44 12.06 7.34 5.02
C PRO A 44 11.76 8.38 6.11
N TYR A 45 11.38 7.89 7.28
CA TYR A 45 11.12 8.65 8.50
C TYR A 45 11.98 8.08 9.63
N LEU A 46 12.59 8.96 10.41
CA LEU A 46 13.27 8.62 11.64
C LEU A 46 12.36 9.01 12.81
N ALA A 47 12.09 8.08 13.71
CA ALA A 47 11.25 8.37 14.87
C ALA A 47 11.98 9.24 15.90
N ALA A 48 11.34 10.33 16.31
CA ALA A 48 11.86 11.16 17.38
C ALA A 48 11.56 10.52 18.73
N LYS A 49 12.59 10.37 19.57
CA LYS A 49 12.44 9.84 20.92
C LYS A 49 11.95 10.95 21.85
N CYS A 50 10.67 10.91 22.17
CA CYS A 50 9.99 11.84 23.08
C CYS A 50 9.91 11.23 24.48
N VAL A 51 9.97 12.08 25.52
CA VAL A 51 9.84 11.66 26.93
C VAL A 51 8.45 12.02 27.45
N ASP A 52 7.79 11.02 28.03
CA ASP A 52 6.56 11.20 28.80
C ASP A 52 6.88 11.43 30.29
N GLU A 53 6.99 12.71 30.67
CA GLU A 53 7.35 13.09 32.05
C GLU A 53 6.17 12.97 33.03
N VAL A 54 4.93 12.90 32.54
CA VAL A 54 3.73 13.00 33.38
C VAL A 54 2.95 11.70 33.33
N LYS A 55 2.84 11.01 34.47
CA LYS A 55 2.04 9.78 34.66
C LYS A 55 0.52 10.06 34.62
N HIS A 56 0.02 10.80 33.64
CA HIS A 56 -1.43 10.95 33.46
C HIS A 56 -1.96 9.75 32.69
N TYR A 57 -2.59 8.83 33.42
CA TYR A 57 -3.22 7.61 32.93
C TYR A 57 -4.50 7.85 32.10
N GLU A 58 -5.01 9.08 31.99
CA GLU A 58 -6.40 9.33 31.56
C GLU A 58 -6.59 10.19 30.30
N SER A 59 -5.55 10.77 29.71
CA SER A 59 -5.67 11.48 28.42
C SER A 59 -4.57 11.05 27.46
N THR A 60 -4.94 10.55 26.28
CA THR A 60 -4.02 10.20 25.19
C THR A 60 -3.26 11.43 24.72
N LYS A 61 -2.11 11.70 25.35
CA LYS A 61 -1.25 12.83 24.99
C LYS A 61 -0.52 12.52 23.69
N TRP A 62 -0.73 13.36 22.68
CA TRP A 62 -0.09 13.23 21.38
C TRP A 62 1.25 13.97 21.34
N PHE A 63 2.35 13.22 21.28
CA PHE A 63 3.70 13.76 21.22
C PHE A 63 4.08 14.18 19.80
N MET A 64 4.27 15.47 19.56
CA MET A 64 4.73 15.93 18.25
C MET A 64 6.25 15.95 18.15
N PRO A 65 6.83 15.38 17.08
CA PRO A 65 8.27 15.40 16.87
C PRO A 65 8.78 16.76 16.39
N TRP A 66 7.95 17.70 15.98
CA TRP A 66 8.38 19.05 15.57
C TRP A 66 7.18 20.01 15.60
N GLY A 67 7.45 21.31 15.47
CA GLY A 67 6.42 22.36 15.50
C GLY A 67 6.35 23.09 16.84
N PRO A 68 5.28 23.88 17.09
CA PRO A 68 5.18 24.74 18.26
C PRO A 68 5.06 23.96 19.57
N ASN A 69 4.32 22.84 19.57
CA ASN A 69 4.19 21.97 20.74
C ASN A 69 5.13 20.75 20.60
N LEU A 70 6.43 21.02 20.47
CA LEU A 70 7.44 19.97 20.37
C LEU A 70 7.53 19.16 21.66
N CYS A 71 7.69 17.84 21.53
CA CYS A 71 7.97 16.99 22.68
C CYS A 71 9.39 17.22 23.19
N HIS A 72 9.62 16.99 24.50
CA HIS A 72 10.98 16.94 25.03
C HIS A 72 11.69 15.72 24.44
N LYS A 73 12.71 15.98 23.59
CA LYS A 73 13.44 14.97 22.85
C LYS A 73 14.73 14.56 23.56
N ILE A 74 15.09 13.30 23.39
CA ILE A 74 16.42 12.77 23.72
C ILE A 74 17.12 12.37 22.43
N SER A 75 18.43 12.63 22.32
CA SER A 75 19.20 12.22 21.14
C SER A 75 19.61 10.74 21.24
N ASP A 76 20.04 10.32 22.44
CA ASP A 76 20.55 8.97 22.68
C ASP A 76 20.04 8.38 24.00
N PHE A 77 20.07 7.05 24.13
CA PHE A 77 19.66 6.34 25.33
C PHE A 77 20.62 6.52 26.51
N ASP A 78 21.87 6.90 26.23
CA ASP A 78 22.84 7.28 27.28
C ASP A 78 22.34 8.51 28.06
N GLU A 79 21.71 9.46 27.37
CA GLU A 79 21.08 10.64 27.97
C GLU A 79 19.87 10.23 28.83
N ALA A 80 19.07 9.28 28.36
CA ALA A 80 17.93 8.74 29.11
C ALA A 80 18.38 8.07 30.42
N THR A 81 19.48 7.33 30.36
CA THR A 81 20.08 6.67 31.54
C THR A 81 20.60 7.70 32.54
N ALA A 82 21.28 8.75 32.07
CA ALA A 82 21.75 9.84 32.91
C ALA A 82 20.59 10.59 33.61
N LYS A 83 19.47 10.76 32.91
CA LYS A 83 18.23 11.38 33.42
C LYS A 83 17.31 10.42 34.18
N LYS A 84 17.69 9.14 34.34
CA LYS A 84 16.90 8.07 35.00
C LYS A 84 15.48 7.92 34.41
N ILE A 85 15.36 8.01 33.09
CA ILE A 85 14.10 7.83 32.38
C ILE A 85 13.84 6.33 32.18
N GLU A 86 12.68 5.86 32.62
CA GLU A 86 12.24 4.47 32.40
C GLU A 86 11.92 4.21 30.92
N ALA A 87 12.14 2.98 30.44
CA ALA A 87 11.86 2.60 29.05
C ALA A 87 10.39 2.82 28.66
N ASN A 88 9.45 2.61 29.59
CA ASN A 88 8.01 2.81 29.38
C ASN A 88 7.62 4.28 29.13
N ASN A 89 8.46 5.22 29.53
CA ASN A 89 8.21 6.65 29.36
C ASN A 89 8.76 7.19 28.04
N ILE A 90 9.39 6.35 27.21
CA ILE A 90 9.92 6.75 25.91
C ILE A 90 8.87 6.48 24.83
N VAL A 91 8.53 7.52 24.08
CA VAL A 91 7.58 7.45 22.97
C VAL A 91 8.31 7.82 21.68
N PHE A 92 8.31 6.91 20.71
CA PHE A 92 8.84 7.16 19.38
C PHE A 92 7.74 7.82 18.53
N ALA A 93 7.87 9.11 18.29
CA ALA A 93 6.90 9.90 17.56
C ALA A 93 7.34 10.14 16.10
N VAL A 94 6.44 9.89 15.16
CA VAL A 94 6.62 10.17 13.73
C VAL A 94 5.43 10.97 13.22
N HIS A 95 5.72 12.11 12.58
CA HIS A 95 4.71 12.92 11.92
C HIS A 95 4.79 12.67 10.42
N ILE A 96 3.65 12.31 9.84
CA ILE A 96 3.47 12.04 8.42
C ILE A 96 2.48 13.08 7.89
N PRO A 97 2.85 13.87 6.87
CA PRO A 97 4.09 13.88 6.12
C PRO A 97 5.22 14.64 6.84
N LEU A 98 6.39 14.70 6.20
CA LEU A 98 7.53 15.54 6.62
C LEU A 98 7.15 17.04 6.74
N PRO A 99 7.96 17.85 7.46
CA PRO A 99 7.70 19.28 7.63
C PRO A 99 7.44 20.01 6.31
N ASN A 100 6.49 20.96 6.33
CA ASN A 100 6.07 21.78 5.19
C ASN A 100 5.45 21.00 4.00
N LYS A 101 5.01 19.76 4.23
CA LYS A 101 4.25 18.98 3.26
C LYS A 101 2.86 18.66 3.83
N GLU A 102 1.93 18.30 2.95
CA GLU A 102 0.59 17.81 3.31
C GLU A 102 0.30 16.52 2.55
N MET A 103 -0.41 15.60 3.20
CA MET A 103 -0.99 14.44 2.50
C MET A 103 -2.25 14.85 1.74
N SER A 104 -2.61 14.04 0.75
CA SER A 104 -3.83 14.28 -0.03
C SER A 104 -4.55 12.96 -0.35
N PRO A 105 -5.87 12.97 -0.53
CA PRO A 105 -6.64 11.80 -0.95
C PRO A 105 -6.19 11.18 -2.29
N TRP A 106 -5.45 11.94 -3.11
CA TRP A 106 -4.86 11.43 -4.35
C TRP A 106 -3.82 10.33 -4.13
N PHE A 107 -3.28 10.20 -2.92
CA PHE A 107 -2.31 9.17 -2.61
C PHE A 107 -2.93 7.77 -2.43
N GLN A 108 -4.27 7.68 -2.40
CA GLN A 108 -5.14 6.47 -2.34
C GLN A 108 -4.87 5.51 -1.17
N PHE A 109 -3.63 5.12 -0.94
CA PHE A 109 -3.21 4.25 0.14
C PHE A 109 -1.90 4.73 0.75
N MET A 110 -1.65 4.32 1.98
CA MET A 110 -0.37 4.52 2.65
C MET A 110 0.05 3.23 3.35
N LEU A 111 1.19 2.70 2.95
CA LEU A 111 1.87 1.57 3.57
C LEU A 111 3.00 2.09 4.45
N LEU A 112 3.10 1.57 5.65
CA LEU A 112 4.21 1.83 6.56
C LEU A 112 4.93 0.53 6.87
N ILE A 113 6.24 0.57 6.69
CA ILE A 113 7.15 -0.53 7.00
C ILE A 113 8.06 -0.06 8.12
N LEU A 114 8.17 -0.87 9.17
CA LEU A 114 9.00 -0.60 10.33
C LEU A 114 10.35 -1.28 10.19
N GLN A 115 11.41 -0.57 10.54
CA GLN A 115 12.77 -1.07 10.57
C GLN A 115 13.41 -0.68 11.91
N PHE A 116 13.86 -1.66 12.67
CA PHE A 116 14.56 -1.45 13.93
C PHE A 116 16.07 -1.38 13.69
N ASP A 117 16.72 -0.34 14.21
CA ASP A 117 18.17 -0.27 14.31
C ASP A 117 18.57 -0.81 15.69
N ILE A 118 19.07 -2.04 15.75
CA ILE A 118 19.48 -2.70 17.00
C ILE A 118 20.99 -2.78 17.05
N ALA A 119 21.61 -2.24 18.10
CA ALA A 119 23.03 -2.36 18.35
C ALA A 119 23.36 -3.66 19.09
N PHE A 120 24.47 -4.30 18.68
CA PHE A 120 25.01 -5.48 19.34
C PHE A 120 25.71 -5.12 20.65
N LYS A 121 25.31 -5.79 21.72
CA LYS A 121 25.96 -5.78 23.04
C LYS A 121 26.15 -7.20 23.53
N MET A 122 27.27 -7.47 24.20
CA MET A 122 27.52 -8.82 24.73
C MET A 122 26.55 -9.23 25.82
N TYR A 123 26.17 -8.30 26.70
CA TYR A 123 25.29 -8.56 27.84
C TYR A 123 23.80 -8.58 27.47
N ASN A 124 23.41 -8.00 26.33
CA ASN A 124 22.01 -7.89 25.88
C ASN A 124 21.91 -8.30 24.41
N GLN A 125 21.97 -9.61 24.17
CA GLN A 125 21.80 -10.18 22.85
C GLN A 125 20.31 -10.42 22.55
N ILE A 126 19.97 -10.45 21.27
CA ILE A 126 18.63 -10.84 20.82
C ILE A 126 18.46 -12.34 21.08
N GLU A 127 17.43 -12.71 21.85
CA GLU A 127 17.05 -14.11 22.08
C GLU A 127 16.52 -14.77 20.81
N GLU A 128 16.72 -16.09 20.67
CA GLU A 128 16.22 -16.81 19.50
C GLU A 128 14.69 -16.83 19.49
N GLY A 129 14.09 -16.30 18.43
CA GLY A 129 12.64 -16.13 18.35
C GLY A 129 12.08 -14.97 19.15
N ALA A 130 12.89 -13.96 19.48
CA ALA A 130 12.46 -12.75 20.18
C ALA A 130 11.22 -12.11 19.52
N MET A 131 10.26 -11.75 20.37
CA MET A 131 9.01 -11.10 19.98
C MET A 131 8.99 -9.68 20.54
N VAL A 132 8.90 -8.69 19.67
CA VAL A 132 8.70 -7.29 20.06
C VAL A 132 7.21 -7.01 20.16
N THR A 133 6.79 -6.51 21.32
CA THR A 133 5.43 -6.00 21.56
C THR A 133 5.46 -4.49 21.39
N ILE A 134 4.64 -3.99 20.49
CA ILE A 134 4.61 -2.60 20.06
C ILE A 134 3.24 -2.04 20.39
N ASP A 135 3.19 -1.03 21.24
CA ASP A 135 1.98 -0.30 21.57
C ASP A 135 1.91 0.96 20.70
N VAL A 136 0.89 1.05 19.84
CA VAL A 136 0.85 2.04 18.76
C VAL A 136 -0.46 2.82 18.84
N GLY A 137 -0.33 4.15 18.82
CA GLY A 137 -1.42 5.08 18.59
C GLY A 137 -1.24 5.80 17.25
N LEU A 138 -2.28 5.80 16.43
CA LEU A 138 -2.38 6.59 15.21
C LEU A 138 -3.45 7.67 15.39
N ALA A 139 -3.07 8.92 15.13
CA ALA A 139 -3.98 10.05 15.09
C ALA A 139 -3.93 10.78 13.76
N TYR A 140 -4.99 11.53 13.48
CA TYR A 140 -5.09 12.39 12.32
C TYR A 140 -5.54 13.80 12.71
N ARG A 141 -5.28 14.74 11.81
CA ARG A 141 -5.85 16.09 11.80
C ARG A 141 -5.79 16.68 10.40
N ASP A 142 -6.69 17.61 10.11
CA ASP A 142 -6.71 18.34 8.84
C ASP A 142 -6.16 19.76 8.95
N ASP A 143 -6.32 20.38 10.11
CA ASP A 143 -5.78 21.71 10.40
C ASP A 143 -4.57 21.63 11.32
N SER A 144 -3.57 22.47 11.07
CA SER A 144 -2.34 22.51 11.87
C SER A 144 -2.56 22.94 13.33
N LEU A 145 -3.68 23.60 13.60
CA LEU A 145 -4.05 24.15 14.92
C LEU A 145 -5.08 23.29 15.67
N SER A 146 -5.73 22.34 15.00
CA SER A 146 -6.72 21.48 15.66
C SER A 146 -6.03 20.45 16.55
N GLU A 147 -6.78 19.95 17.52
CA GLU A 147 -6.36 18.81 18.32
C GLU A 147 -6.29 17.54 17.45
N TRP A 148 -5.43 16.61 17.88
CA TRP A 148 -5.28 15.31 17.23
C TRP A 148 -6.45 14.41 17.61
N THR A 149 -7.08 13.81 16.60
CA THR A 149 -8.14 12.82 16.81
C THR A 149 -7.57 11.43 16.64
N GLU A 150 -7.83 10.54 17.60
CA GLU A 150 -7.39 9.15 17.54
C GLU A 150 -8.12 8.41 16.41
N MET A 151 -7.36 7.77 15.54
CA MET A 151 -7.87 6.89 14.48
C MET A 151 -7.94 5.45 14.95
N ALA A 152 -6.84 4.97 15.54
CA ALA A 152 -6.70 3.61 15.99
C ALA A 152 -5.61 3.54 17.08
N HIS A 153 -5.81 2.62 18.02
CA HIS A 153 -4.83 2.26 19.02
C HIS A 153 -4.82 0.74 19.15
N SER A 154 -3.67 0.12 18.98
CA SER A 154 -3.53 -1.33 19.17
C SER A 154 -2.14 -1.71 19.66
N VAL A 155 -2.10 -2.85 20.36
CA VAL A 155 -0.87 -3.47 20.83
C VAL A 155 -0.61 -4.68 19.96
N GLU A 156 0.44 -4.62 19.15
CA GLU A 156 0.80 -5.65 18.18
C GLU A 156 2.07 -6.38 18.57
N GLN A 157 2.17 -7.66 18.23
CA GLN A 157 3.38 -8.45 18.45
C GLN A 157 3.99 -8.85 17.12
N ARG A 158 5.31 -8.62 16.98
CA ARG A 158 6.07 -8.96 15.77
C ARG A 158 7.30 -9.77 16.15
N LYS A 159 7.63 -10.77 15.34
CA LYS A 159 8.86 -11.55 15.49
C LYS A 159 10.04 -10.74 14.95
N LEU A 160 11.11 -10.63 15.74
CA LEU A 160 12.37 -10.05 15.29
C LEU A 160 13.23 -11.15 14.66
N SER A 161 13.45 -11.03 13.34
CA SER A 161 14.38 -11.83 12.57
C SER A 161 15.58 -10.95 12.26
N CYS A 162 16.66 -11.12 13.03
CA CYS A 162 17.86 -10.30 12.94
C CYS A 162 19.09 -11.19 12.91
N ASN A 163 19.98 -10.94 11.95
CA ASN A 163 21.23 -11.66 11.81
C ASN A 163 22.42 -10.73 12.06
N LEU A 164 23.48 -11.29 12.62
CA LEU A 164 24.77 -10.60 12.76
C LEU A 164 25.79 -11.42 11.97
N ASN A 165 26.20 -10.90 10.81
CA ASN A 165 27.16 -11.57 9.92
C ASN A 165 28.61 -11.57 10.46
N ILE A 166 28.82 -11.10 11.69
CA ILE A 166 30.13 -10.89 12.32
C ILE A 166 30.21 -11.79 13.56
N THR A 167 31.43 -12.23 13.89
CA THR A 167 31.69 -12.95 15.13
C THR A 167 31.31 -12.08 16.34
N LYS A 168 30.58 -12.67 17.28
CA LYS A 168 30.22 -12.03 18.54
C LYS A 168 31.46 -11.91 19.43
N THR A 169 32.29 -10.89 19.21
CA THR A 169 33.44 -10.52 20.07
C THR A 169 33.27 -9.09 20.60
N TYR A 170 33.94 -8.77 21.71
CA TYR A 170 33.85 -7.45 22.35
C TYR A 170 34.32 -6.31 21.43
N GLU A 171 35.18 -6.59 20.46
CA GLU A 171 35.68 -5.62 19.47
C GLU A 171 34.60 -5.10 18.53
N TYR A 172 33.53 -5.86 18.33
CA TYR A 172 32.43 -5.51 17.43
C TYR A 172 31.18 -5.03 18.17
N GLU A 173 31.28 -4.72 19.47
CA GLU A 173 30.19 -4.07 20.20
C GLU A 173 29.81 -2.73 19.54
N GLY A 174 28.50 -2.45 19.50
CA GLY A 174 27.95 -1.27 18.86
C GLY A 174 27.68 -1.41 17.36
N ARG A 175 28.10 -2.51 16.71
CA ARG A 175 27.66 -2.81 15.33
C ARG A 175 26.17 -3.09 15.30
N HIS A 176 25.51 -2.71 14.20
CA HIS A 176 24.08 -2.94 14.04
C HIS A 176 23.79 -4.36 13.55
N TYR A 177 22.73 -4.95 14.07
CA TYR A 177 22.13 -6.14 13.49
C TYR A 177 21.50 -5.83 12.12
N GLU A 178 21.55 -6.80 11.22
CA GLU A 178 20.81 -6.77 9.97
C GLU A 178 19.46 -7.45 10.20
N CYS A 179 18.42 -6.64 10.41
CA CYS A 179 17.06 -7.11 10.69
C CYS A 179 16.16 -7.05 9.45
N ASP A 180 15.26 -8.02 9.33
CA ASP A 180 14.24 -8.03 8.30
C ASP A 180 13.24 -6.87 8.48
N LEU A 181 12.71 -6.37 7.37
CA LEU A 181 11.69 -5.32 7.36
C LEU A 181 10.36 -5.86 7.90
N LEU A 182 9.74 -5.12 8.82
CA LEU A 182 8.49 -5.52 9.46
C LEU A 182 7.31 -4.78 8.83
N PRO A 183 6.29 -5.48 8.28
CA PRO A 183 5.07 -4.83 7.83
C PRO A 183 4.34 -4.25 9.06
N PHE A 184 4.13 -2.95 9.06
CA PHE A 184 3.62 -2.24 10.23
C PHE A 184 2.14 -1.94 10.11
N MET A 185 1.75 -1.13 9.11
CA MET A 185 0.34 -0.82 8.86
C MET A 185 0.09 -0.44 7.41
N GLU A 186 -1.16 -0.59 6.99
CA GLU A 186 -1.67 -0.22 5.67
C GLU A 186 -2.98 0.56 5.86
N LEU A 187 -3.02 1.80 5.35
CA LEU A 187 -4.24 2.60 5.27
C LEU A 187 -4.83 2.52 3.87
N GLY A 188 -6.09 2.10 3.80
CA GLY A 188 -6.86 1.95 2.57
C GLY A 188 -7.36 3.25 1.94
N ASN A 189 -7.27 4.35 2.67
CA ASN A 189 -7.53 5.69 2.18
C ASN A 189 -6.66 6.72 2.91
N VAL A 190 -6.19 7.73 2.19
CA VAL A 190 -5.46 8.88 2.76
C VAL A 190 -6.41 10.07 2.86
N ALA A 191 -7.36 9.97 3.79
CA ALA A 191 -8.41 10.95 4.05
C ALA A 191 -7.89 12.33 4.45
N HIS A 192 -6.93 12.34 5.38
CA HIS A 192 -6.54 13.52 6.13
C HIS A 192 -5.20 14.07 5.67
N LYS A 193 -4.96 15.34 5.98
CA LYS A 193 -3.71 16.01 5.58
C LYS A 193 -2.51 15.63 6.45
N TYR A 194 -2.73 15.38 7.73
CA TYR A 194 -1.68 15.10 8.70
C TYR A 194 -2.02 13.90 9.55
N TYR A 195 -1.01 13.06 9.77
CA TYR A 195 -1.05 11.87 10.58
C TYR A 195 0.09 11.91 11.60
N LEU A 196 -0.20 11.49 12.82
CA LEU A 196 0.78 11.35 13.88
C LEU A 196 0.76 9.91 14.37
N LEU A 197 1.95 9.34 14.44
CA LEU A 197 2.17 7.98 14.88
C LEU A 197 3.02 8.02 16.13
N ASN A 198 2.48 7.51 17.24
CA ASN A 198 3.19 7.35 18.49
C ASN A 198 3.38 5.87 18.76
N ILE A 199 4.63 5.46 18.88
CA ILE A 199 5.02 4.08 19.12
C ILE A 199 5.66 3.99 20.50
N ARG A 200 5.17 3.07 21.33
CA ARG A 200 5.70 2.73 22.65
C ARG A 200 6.17 1.28 22.65
N LEU A 201 7.26 1.03 23.37
CA LEU A 201 7.79 -0.32 23.58
C LEU A 201 7.66 -0.65 25.08
N PRO A 202 6.48 -1.15 25.52
CA PRO A 202 6.27 -1.43 26.93
C PRO A 202 7.16 -2.58 27.40
N VAL A 203 7.87 -2.41 28.51
CA VAL A 203 8.75 -3.42 29.11
C VAL A 203 8.10 -3.95 30.38
N ASN A 204 8.04 -5.28 30.51
CA ASN A 204 7.54 -5.93 31.71
C ASN A 204 8.26 -7.26 31.97
N ASP A 205 9.15 -7.28 32.97
CA ASP A 205 9.93 -8.47 33.32
C ASP A 205 9.07 -9.64 33.81
N ARG A 206 7.97 -9.37 34.52
CA ARG A 206 7.09 -10.42 35.06
C ARG A 206 6.37 -11.18 33.95
N LYS A 207 5.96 -10.46 32.91
CA LYS A 207 5.27 -11.03 31.74
C LYS A 207 6.22 -11.37 30.60
N LYS A 208 7.54 -11.15 30.78
CA LYS A 208 8.57 -11.26 29.74
C LYS A 208 8.23 -10.49 28.45
N ILE A 209 7.68 -9.29 28.59
CA ILE A 209 7.35 -8.43 27.45
C ILE A 209 8.56 -7.54 27.15
N ASN A 210 9.03 -7.57 25.89
CA ASN A 210 10.17 -6.79 25.41
C ASN A 210 11.46 -7.01 26.22
N VAL A 211 11.66 -8.21 26.74
CA VAL A 211 12.90 -8.65 27.40
C VAL A 211 13.74 -9.40 26.37
N GLY A 212 15.06 -9.14 26.32
CA GLY A 212 15.97 -9.86 25.43
C GLY A 212 15.81 -9.53 23.94
N ILE A 213 15.28 -8.34 23.61
CA ILE A 213 15.12 -7.85 22.23
C ILE A 213 16.36 -7.08 21.71
N GLY A 214 17.47 -7.11 22.44
CA GLY A 214 18.69 -6.35 22.14
C GLY A 214 18.62 -4.86 22.55
N GLU A 215 19.64 -4.09 22.19
CA GLU A 215 19.69 -2.65 22.43
C GLU A 215 19.18 -1.89 21.19
N ILE A 216 17.89 -1.57 21.17
CA ILE A 216 17.30 -0.74 20.10
C ILE A 216 17.89 0.66 20.22
N ARG A 217 18.52 1.17 19.15
CA ARG A 217 19.09 2.52 19.05
C ARG A 217 18.11 3.49 18.41
N ASP A 218 17.48 3.10 17.31
CA ASP A 218 16.52 3.94 16.59
C ASP A 218 15.43 3.10 15.94
N ILE A 219 14.31 3.75 15.64
CA ILE A 219 13.21 3.17 14.88
C ILE A 219 13.06 4.00 13.61
N ARG A 220 13.18 3.32 12.47
CA ARG A 220 12.94 3.90 11.15
C ARG A 220 11.61 3.40 10.61
N LEU A 221 10.90 4.27 9.91
CA LEU A 221 9.70 3.91 9.16
C LEU A 221 9.86 4.31 7.70
N VAL A 222 9.40 3.46 6.79
CA VAL A 222 9.32 3.80 5.37
C VAL A 222 7.84 3.92 5.02
N GLY A 223 7.40 5.13 4.72
CA GLY A 223 6.05 5.42 4.23
C GLY A 223 6.02 5.33 2.71
N ILE A 224 5.30 4.35 2.19
CA ILE A 224 5.07 4.16 0.76
C ILE A 224 3.64 4.58 0.45
N HIS A 225 3.47 5.53 -0.45
CA HIS A 225 2.16 5.97 -0.89
C HIS A 225 2.13 6.06 -2.41
N GLN A 226 0.93 5.97 -3.00
CA GLN A 226 0.78 6.20 -4.42
C GLN A 226 1.07 7.66 -4.74
N ASN A 227 1.64 7.92 -5.91
CA ASN A 227 1.88 9.28 -6.32
C ASN A 227 0.60 9.91 -6.87
N GLY A 228 0.19 11.05 -6.32
CA GLY A 228 -1.07 11.69 -6.69
C GLY A 228 -1.13 12.11 -8.16
N GLY A 229 0.01 12.45 -8.75
CA GLY A 229 0.09 12.71 -10.19
C GLY A 229 -0.19 11.47 -11.04
N PHE A 230 0.33 10.31 -10.62
CA PHE A 230 0.06 9.04 -11.27
C PHE A 230 -1.41 8.66 -11.13
N THR A 231 -1.99 8.81 -9.93
CA THR A 231 -3.42 8.57 -9.67
C THR A 231 -4.33 9.39 -10.58
N LYS A 232 -4.02 10.67 -10.80
CA LYS A 232 -4.80 11.54 -11.71
C LYS A 232 -4.79 11.03 -13.15
N VAL A 233 -3.61 10.69 -13.68
CA VAL A 233 -3.48 10.14 -15.04
C VAL A 233 -4.20 8.79 -15.14
N TRP A 234 -4.05 7.94 -14.13
CA TRP A 234 -4.71 6.64 -14.04
C TRP A 234 -6.24 6.77 -14.06
N PHE A 235 -6.80 7.68 -13.27
CA PHE A 235 -8.24 7.95 -13.24
C PHE A 235 -8.75 8.52 -14.56
N ALA A 236 -8.01 9.44 -15.16
CA ALA A 236 -8.35 10.00 -16.47
C ALA A 236 -8.42 8.90 -17.54
N MET A 237 -7.43 7.99 -17.56
CA MET A 237 -7.39 6.86 -18.47
C MET A 237 -8.59 5.92 -18.28
N LYS A 238 -8.89 5.53 -17.03
CA LYS A 238 -10.07 4.72 -16.70
C LYS A 238 -11.38 5.38 -17.13
N THR A 239 -11.52 6.68 -16.88
CA THR A 239 -12.71 7.46 -17.23
C THR A 239 -12.91 7.57 -18.74
N PHE A 240 -11.82 7.65 -19.52
CA PHE A 240 -11.89 7.67 -20.98
C PHE A 240 -12.17 6.29 -21.59
N LEU A 241 -11.58 5.23 -21.03
CA LEU A 241 -11.74 3.86 -21.54
C LEU A 241 -13.12 3.25 -21.21
N THR A 242 -13.70 3.56 -20.04
CA THR A 242 -14.99 3.01 -19.61
C THR A 242 -16.13 3.21 -20.64
N PRO A 243 -16.44 4.43 -21.10
CA PRO A 243 -17.55 4.63 -22.04
C PRO A 243 -17.29 3.96 -23.39
N SER A 244 -16.05 3.94 -23.88
CA SER A 244 -15.72 3.27 -25.14
C SER A 244 -15.90 1.75 -25.08
N ILE A 245 -15.46 1.11 -23.99
CA ILE A 245 -15.66 -0.32 -23.75
C ILE A 245 -17.14 -0.64 -23.55
N LEU A 246 -17.89 0.20 -22.83
CA LEU A 246 -19.31 0.01 -22.61
C LEU A 246 -20.10 0.09 -23.94
N ILE A 247 -19.81 1.07 -24.79
CA ILE A 247 -20.45 1.22 -26.11
C ILE A 247 -20.21 -0.01 -26.97
N ILE A 248 -18.97 -0.51 -27.06
CA ILE A 248 -18.67 -1.68 -27.89
C ILE A 248 -19.26 -2.96 -27.30
N MET A 249 -19.34 -3.09 -25.98
CA MET A 249 -19.99 -4.21 -25.29
C MET A 249 -21.51 -4.24 -25.56
N VAL A 250 -22.20 -3.09 -25.40
CA VAL A 250 -23.63 -2.97 -25.67
C VAL A 250 -23.93 -3.23 -27.15
N TRP A 251 -23.10 -2.69 -28.05
CA TRP A 251 -23.22 -2.93 -29.48
C TRP A 251 -23.01 -4.43 -29.82
N TYR A 252 -22.01 -5.06 -29.24
CA TYR A 252 -21.70 -6.49 -29.44
C TYR A 252 -22.85 -7.38 -28.98
N TRP A 253 -23.40 -7.11 -27.79
CA TRP A 253 -24.55 -7.85 -27.27
C TRP A 253 -25.80 -7.64 -28.12
N ARG A 254 -26.10 -6.39 -28.49
CA ARG A 254 -27.22 -6.07 -29.38
C ARG A 254 -27.12 -6.83 -30.70
N ARG A 255 -25.92 -6.88 -31.30
CA ARG A 255 -25.67 -7.63 -32.55
C ARG A 255 -25.90 -9.13 -32.38
N ILE A 256 -25.52 -9.71 -31.25
CA ILE A 256 -25.76 -11.13 -30.95
C ILE A 256 -27.26 -11.42 -30.82
N THR A 257 -27.99 -10.59 -30.07
CA THR A 257 -29.43 -10.79 -29.81
C THR A 257 -30.32 -10.63 -31.03
N LEU A 258 -29.85 -9.91 -32.06
CA LEU A 258 -30.58 -9.73 -33.32
C LEU A 258 -30.47 -10.94 -34.26
N MET A 259 -29.56 -11.88 -34.00
CA MET A 259 -29.48 -13.12 -34.75
C MET A 259 -30.54 -14.12 -34.25
N THR A 260 -31.13 -14.89 -35.15
CA THR A 260 -32.17 -15.88 -34.82
C THR A 260 -31.64 -17.12 -34.07
N ARG A 261 -30.31 -17.29 -33.97
CA ARG A 261 -29.66 -18.40 -33.26
C ARG A 261 -29.40 -18.05 -31.79
N PRO A 262 -29.46 -19.03 -30.86
CA PRO A 262 -29.00 -18.80 -29.50
C PRO A 262 -27.49 -18.51 -29.46
N PRO A 263 -27.02 -17.68 -28.52
CA PRO A 263 -25.61 -17.33 -28.40
C PRO A 263 -24.75 -18.55 -28.07
N VAL A 264 -23.66 -18.73 -28.82
CA VAL A 264 -22.70 -19.82 -28.61
C VAL A 264 -21.84 -19.58 -27.37
N LEU A 265 -21.20 -20.62 -26.84
CA LEU A 265 -20.39 -20.53 -25.62
C LEU A 265 -19.30 -19.45 -25.73
N LEU A 266 -18.60 -19.38 -26.87
CA LEU A 266 -17.55 -18.38 -27.11
C LEU A 266 -18.08 -16.94 -27.07
N GLU A 267 -19.25 -16.69 -27.67
CA GLU A 267 -19.88 -15.37 -27.67
C GLU A 267 -20.24 -14.93 -26.23
N LYS A 268 -20.72 -15.86 -25.40
CA LYS A 268 -21.00 -15.64 -23.97
C LYS A 268 -19.73 -15.37 -23.16
N VAL A 269 -18.64 -16.10 -23.42
CA VAL A 269 -17.35 -15.90 -22.74
C VAL A 269 -16.76 -14.54 -23.08
N ILE A 270 -16.79 -14.13 -24.36
CA ILE A 270 -16.33 -12.80 -24.78
C ILE A 270 -17.16 -11.69 -24.14
N PHE A 271 -18.49 -11.88 -24.04
CA PHE A 271 -19.36 -10.94 -23.36
C PHE A 271 -19.04 -10.85 -21.85
N ALA A 272 -18.85 -11.98 -21.18
CA ALA A 272 -18.45 -12.01 -19.77
C ALA A 272 -17.09 -11.33 -19.55
N LEU A 273 -16.12 -11.54 -20.45
CA LEU A 273 -14.82 -10.86 -20.40
C LEU A 273 -14.96 -9.35 -20.57
N GLY A 274 -15.79 -8.90 -21.52
CA GLY A 274 -16.10 -7.48 -21.72
C GLY A 274 -16.76 -6.84 -20.49
N LEU A 275 -17.64 -7.59 -19.80
CA LEU A 275 -18.27 -7.14 -18.57
C LEU A 275 -17.24 -6.98 -17.43
N CYS A 276 -16.35 -7.97 -17.25
CA CYS A 276 -15.26 -7.88 -16.25
C CYS A 276 -14.30 -6.72 -16.55
N MET A 277 -13.91 -6.53 -17.82
CA MET A 277 -13.09 -5.40 -18.25
C MET A 277 -13.78 -4.07 -18.01
N THR A 278 -15.09 -3.98 -18.25
CA THR A 278 -15.87 -2.78 -17.94
C THR A 278 -15.85 -2.52 -16.45
N PHE A 279 -16.10 -3.54 -15.62
CA PHE A 279 -16.16 -3.44 -14.15
C PHE A 279 -14.85 -2.96 -13.50
N ILE A 280 -13.69 -3.37 -14.00
CA ILE A 280 -12.38 -2.86 -13.55
C ILE A 280 -12.18 -1.40 -13.93
N ASN A 281 -12.61 -1.01 -15.12
CA ASN A 281 -12.38 0.34 -15.64
C ASN A 281 -13.34 1.37 -15.04
N ILE A 282 -14.49 0.95 -14.47
CA ILE A 282 -15.40 1.86 -13.77
C ILE A 282 -14.58 2.65 -12.73
N PRO A 283 -14.54 3.99 -12.83
CA PRO A 283 -13.66 4.79 -12.02
C PRO A 283 -14.32 5.08 -10.66
N VAL A 284 -14.66 4.02 -9.93
CA VAL A 284 -15.24 4.07 -8.58
C VAL A 284 -14.31 4.79 -7.60
N GLU A 285 -13.01 4.78 -7.92
CA GLU A 285 -11.98 5.42 -7.11
C GLU A 285 -12.12 6.95 -7.08
N TRP A 286 -12.87 7.59 -7.99
CA TRP A 286 -13.22 9.00 -7.85
C TRP A 286 -13.95 9.30 -6.54
N PHE A 287 -14.76 8.35 -6.04
CA PHE A 287 -15.49 8.54 -4.79
C PHE A 287 -14.55 8.58 -3.58
N SER A 288 -13.38 7.93 -3.63
CA SER A 288 -12.42 7.97 -2.52
C SER A 288 -11.74 9.32 -2.31
N VAL A 289 -11.74 10.18 -3.32
CA VAL A 289 -11.20 11.53 -3.20
C VAL A 289 -12.12 12.40 -2.34
N GLY A 290 -13.43 12.09 -2.30
CA GLY A 290 -14.42 12.83 -1.52
C GLY A 290 -14.94 12.12 -0.28
N PHE A 291 -14.79 10.79 -0.18
CA PHE A 291 -15.30 9.98 0.93
C PHE A 291 -14.25 9.01 1.45
N ASP A 292 -14.24 8.84 2.77
CA ASP A 292 -13.29 7.98 3.45
C ASP A 292 -13.71 6.51 3.47
N TRP A 293 -13.40 5.81 2.39
CA TRP A 293 -13.72 4.40 2.23
C TRP A 293 -12.48 3.52 2.29
N THR A 294 -12.25 2.90 3.44
CA THR A 294 -11.11 2.00 3.70
C THR A 294 -11.15 0.69 2.92
N TRP A 295 -12.33 0.27 2.42
CA TRP A 295 -12.51 -0.97 1.65
C TRP A 295 -12.16 -0.85 0.17
N MET A 296 -11.73 0.32 -0.30
CA MET A 296 -11.47 0.56 -1.72
C MET A 296 -10.32 -0.30 -2.28
N LEU A 297 -9.24 -0.49 -1.51
CA LEU A 297 -8.13 -1.38 -1.92
C LEU A 297 -8.63 -2.81 -2.16
N LEU A 298 -9.37 -3.36 -1.20
CA LEU A 298 -9.96 -4.70 -1.30
C LEU A 298 -10.88 -4.81 -2.52
N PHE A 299 -11.67 -3.77 -2.81
CA PHE A 299 -12.53 -3.74 -3.99
C PHE A 299 -11.72 -3.66 -5.30
N GLY A 300 -10.57 -2.99 -5.31
CA GLY A 300 -9.60 -3.03 -6.41
C GLY A 300 -9.07 -4.45 -6.67
N ASP A 301 -8.61 -5.11 -5.61
CA ASP A 301 -8.01 -6.45 -5.69
C ASP A 301 -9.02 -7.52 -6.12
N ILE A 302 -10.24 -7.48 -5.58
CA ILE A 302 -11.31 -8.40 -5.97
C ILE A 302 -11.63 -8.22 -7.47
N ARG A 303 -11.69 -6.97 -7.95
CA ARG A 303 -11.96 -6.68 -9.36
C ARG A 303 -10.89 -7.27 -10.27
N GLN A 304 -9.62 -7.04 -9.95
CA GLN A 304 -8.49 -7.56 -10.72
C GLN A 304 -8.44 -9.09 -10.69
N GLY A 305 -8.57 -9.70 -9.51
CA GLY A 305 -8.58 -11.15 -9.34
C GLY A 305 -9.69 -11.86 -10.13
N ILE A 306 -10.89 -11.26 -10.22
CA ILE A 306 -11.99 -11.79 -11.05
C ILE A 306 -11.60 -11.80 -12.53
N LEU A 307 -10.99 -10.72 -13.05
CA LEU A 307 -10.58 -10.66 -14.45
C LEU A 307 -9.48 -11.67 -14.76
N ASP A 308 -8.45 -11.76 -13.92
CA ASP A 308 -7.33 -12.68 -14.13
C ASP A 308 -7.81 -14.13 -14.17
N HIS A 309 -8.71 -14.49 -13.26
CA HIS A 309 -9.31 -15.82 -13.25
C HIS A 309 -10.18 -16.09 -14.49
N LEU A 310 -10.94 -15.08 -14.97
CA LEU A 310 -11.81 -15.24 -16.14
C LEU A 310 -11.00 -15.26 -17.45
N LEU A 311 -9.94 -14.47 -17.57
CA LEU A 311 -8.96 -14.50 -18.65
C LEU A 311 -8.24 -15.84 -18.72
N TRP A 312 -7.81 -16.37 -17.57
CA TRP A 312 -7.17 -17.68 -17.50
C TRP A 312 -8.12 -18.80 -17.95
N ARG A 313 -9.38 -18.78 -17.51
CA ARG A 313 -10.40 -19.74 -17.97
C ARG A 313 -10.71 -19.60 -19.46
N ALA A 314 -10.82 -18.37 -19.98
CA ALA A 314 -11.05 -18.13 -21.39
C ALA A 314 -9.87 -18.62 -22.25
N SER A 315 -8.64 -18.38 -21.81
CA SER A 315 -7.41 -18.86 -22.45
C SER A 315 -7.32 -20.39 -22.42
N CYS A 316 -7.67 -21.02 -21.30
CA CYS A 316 -7.70 -22.48 -21.18
C CYS A 316 -8.78 -23.10 -22.09
N CYS A 317 -9.93 -22.45 -22.22
CA CYS A 317 -11.02 -22.89 -23.12
C CYS A 317 -10.63 -22.74 -24.61
N SER A 318 -9.93 -21.64 -24.96
CA SER A 318 -9.34 -21.41 -26.29
C SER A 318 -8.27 -22.45 -26.62
N SER A 319 -7.36 -22.77 -25.69
CA SER A 319 -6.34 -23.80 -25.89
C SER A 319 -6.94 -25.20 -26.00
N LEU A 320 -8.00 -25.52 -25.26
CA LEU A 320 -8.72 -26.79 -25.42
C LEU A 320 -9.43 -26.90 -26.78
N THR A 321 -10.03 -25.82 -27.27
CA THR A 321 -10.66 -25.82 -28.60
C THR A 321 -9.61 -25.92 -29.72
N TRP A 322 -8.45 -25.28 -29.57
CA TRP A 322 -7.32 -25.45 -30.48
C TRP A 322 -6.76 -26.89 -30.47
N TRP A 323 -6.63 -27.51 -29.29
CA TRP A 323 -6.20 -28.90 -29.16
C TRP A 323 -7.18 -29.89 -29.82
N ILE A 324 -8.48 -29.66 -29.69
CA ILE A 324 -9.51 -30.50 -30.32
C ILE A 324 -9.55 -30.31 -31.86
N LEU A 325 -9.22 -29.12 -32.36
CA LEU A 325 -9.15 -28.81 -33.79
C LEU A 325 -7.85 -29.29 -34.47
N VAL A 326 -6.73 -29.35 -33.74
CA VAL A 326 -5.44 -29.87 -34.25
C VAL A 326 -5.36 -31.41 -34.14
N SER A 327 -6.19 -32.03 -33.30
CA SER A 327 -6.27 -33.49 -33.12
C SER A 327 -7.31 -34.19 -34.05
N ARG A 328 -7.80 -33.52 -35.09
CA ARG A 328 -8.67 -34.08 -36.14
C ARG A 328 -8.04 -33.90 -37.51
#